data_AF-A0A2N3FQE7-F1
#
_entry.id   AF-A0A2N3FQE7-F1
#
_cell.length_a   1.000
_cell.length_b   1.000
_cell.length_c   1.000
_cell.angle_alpha   90.00
_cell.angle_beta   90.00
_cell.angle_gamma   90.00
#
_symmetry.space_group_name_H-M   'P 1'
#
loop_
_entity.id
_entity.type
_entity.pdbx_description
1 polymer ?
#
loop_
_entity_poly.entity_id
_entity_poly.type
_entity_poly.pdbx_seq_one_letter_code
_entity_poly.pdbx_strand_id
1 'polypeptide(L)'
;DDQGNPVSVALTPGTGFKLPDGKGSITFDGWKRWTKLQVSTTPGGWLVLGSVMLAVLGMALSLTVKPRRLFVRVSAGPSLDPVGTSAPTTVSVAGLDRVDGRGGLAGEVEALATACGIAATLSPTEDEEER
;
A
#
# COMPACT_ATOMS: atom_id res chain seq x y z
N ASP A 1 -67.66 15.64 -36.12
CA ASP A 1 -68.41 15.54 -37.39
C ASP A 1 -69.34 16.74 -37.46
N ASP A 2 -70.09 16.91 -38.54
CA ASP A 2 -71.07 18.00 -38.68
C ASP A 2 -72.29 17.80 -37.74
N GLN A 3 -72.26 16.73 -36.92
CA GLN A 3 -73.30 16.31 -35.97
C GLN A 3 -72.91 16.56 -34.50
N GLY A 4 -71.78 17.24 -34.25
CA GLY A 4 -71.35 17.63 -32.90
C GLY A 4 -70.69 16.52 -32.08
N ASN A 5 -70.36 15.37 -32.67
CA ASN A 5 -69.62 14.32 -31.98
C ASN A 5 -68.10 14.61 -31.96
N PRO A 6 -67.40 14.22 -30.88
CA PRO A 6 -65.96 14.40 -30.75
C PRO A 6 -65.22 13.62 -31.83
N VAL A 7 -64.41 14.34 -32.61
CA VAL A 7 -63.58 13.75 -33.67
C VAL A 7 -62.34 13.14 -33.03
N SER A 8 -62.15 11.83 -33.18
CA SER A 8 -60.95 11.12 -32.75
C SER A 8 -60.16 10.63 -33.96
N VAL A 9 -58.90 11.02 -34.06
CA VAL A 9 -57.98 10.62 -35.14
C VAL A 9 -56.63 10.30 -34.52
N ALA A 10 -56.10 9.11 -34.81
CA ALA A 10 -54.75 8.72 -34.41
C ALA A 10 -53.75 9.24 -35.45
N LEU A 11 -52.87 10.17 -35.05
CA LEU A 11 -51.86 10.76 -35.93
C LEU A 11 -50.48 10.17 -35.64
N THR A 12 -49.80 9.73 -36.71
CA THR A 12 -48.38 9.38 -36.68
C THR A 12 -47.50 10.62 -36.74
N PRO A 13 -46.29 10.61 -36.14
CA PRO A 13 -45.35 11.72 -36.24
C PRO A 13 -45.10 12.14 -37.69
N GLY A 14 -45.12 13.43 -37.97
CA GLY A 14 -45.00 14.03 -39.32
C GLY A 14 -46.31 14.11 -40.11
N THR A 15 -47.43 13.61 -39.57
CA THR A 15 -48.73 13.67 -40.26
C THR A 15 -49.58 14.84 -39.74
N GLY A 16 -50.23 15.54 -40.67
CA GLY A 16 -51.16 16.64 -40.37
C GLY A 16 -52.61 16.26 -40.66
N PHE A 17 -53.53 16.75 -39.85
CA PHE A 17 -54.97 16.56 -40.01
C PHE A 17 -55.70 17.91 -40.03
N LYS A 18 -56.60 18.07 -40.99
CA LYS A 18 -57.42 19.28 -41.12
C LYS A 18 -58.72 19.07 -40.37
N LEU A 19 -59.02 19.97 -39.43
CA LEU A 19 -60.22 19.83 -38.61
C LEU A 19 -61.47 20.18 -39.44
N PRO A 20 -62.59 19.47 -39.22
CA PRO A 20 -63.91 19.86 -39.73
C PRO A 20 -64.29 21.28 -39.25
N ASP A 21 -65.22 21.93 -39.94
CA ASP A 21 -65.67 23.31 -39.69
C ASP A 21 -64.65 24.43 -39.97
N GLY A 22 -63.57 24.16 -40.72
CA GLY A 22 -62.59 25.19 -41.07
C GLY A 22 -61.73 25.68 -39.89
N LYS A 23 -61.71 24.94 -38.77
CA LYS A 23 -61.01 25.29 -37.51
C LYS A 23 -59.48 25.13 -37.57
N GLY A 24 -58.89 25.06 -38.76
CA GLY A 24 -57.43 24.94 -38.97
C GLY A 24 -56.92 23.51 -39.11
N SER A 25 -55.60 23.33 -38.99
CA SER A 25 -54.92 22.03 -39.10
C SER A 25 -54.00 21.79 -37.91
N ILE A 26 -53.95 20.54 -37.43
CA ILE A 26 -53.04 20.09 -36.38
C ILE A 26 -52.02 19.16 -37.00
N THR A 27 -50.73 19.41 -36.75
CA THR A 27 -49.61 18.55 -37.17
C THR A 27 -48.93 17.97 -35.94
N PHE A 28 -48.67 16.67 -35.94
CA PHE A 28 -47.94 16.02 -34.86
C PHE A 28 -46.46 15.89 -35.24
N ASP A 29 -45.60 16.78 -34.79
CA ASP A 29 -44.16 16.78 -35.15
C ASP A 29 -43.34 15.67 -34.49
N GLY A 30 -43.89 15.00 -33.48
CA GLY A 30 -43.26 13.88 -32.78
C GLY A 30 -42.89 14.20 -31.33
N TRP A 31 -42.05 13.35 -30.74
CA TRP A 31 -41.72 13.39 -29.32
C TRP A 31 -40.23 13.16 -29.11
N LYS A 32 -39.62 13.98 -28.26
CA LYS A 32 -38.24 13.76 -27.79
C LYS A 32 -38.28 12.93 -26.52
N ARG A 33 -37.61 11.77 -26.55
CA ARG A 33 -37.27 11.05 -25.32
C ARG A 33 -36.22 11.85 -24.58
N TRP A 34 -36.53 12.19 -23.33
CA TRP A 34 -35.59 12.88 -22.46
C TRP A 34 -35.31 12.02 -21.23
N THR A 35 -34.03 11.95 -20.87
CA THR A 35 -33.54 11.19 -19.72
C THR A 35 -32.60 12.09 -18.93
N LYS A 36 -32.85 12.23 -17.61
CA LYS A 36 -31.85 12.78 -16.68
C LYS A 36 -30.89 11.67 -16.29
N LEU A 37 -29.63 11.75 -16.75
CA LEU A 37 -28.54 11.00 -16.13
C LEU A 37 -27.88 11.89 -15.08
N GLN A 38 -27.94 11.47 -13.82
CA GLN A 38 -27.19 12.11 -12.73
C GLN A 38 -25.85 11.38 -12.59
N VAL A 39 -24.76 12.02 -13.06
CA VAL A 39 -23.41 11.49 -12.89
C VAL A 39 -22.85 12.02 -11.58
N SER A 40 -22.84 11.18 -10.55
CA SER A 40 -22.21 11.49 -9.27
C SER A 40 -20.72 11.19 -9.36
N THR A 41 -19.91 12.22 -9.62
CA THR A 41 -18.46 12.16 -9.42
C THR A 41 -18.21 12.40 -7.94
N THR A 42 -17.56 11.46 -7.24
CA THR A 42 -17.06 11.66 -5.88
C THR A 42 -15.59 12.11 -5.94
N PRO A 43 -15.31 13.43 -6.01
CA PRO A 43 -13.93 13.91 -5.98
C PRO A 43 -13.34 13.60 -4.60
N GLY A 44 -12.40 12.66 -4.55
CA GLY A 44 -11.75 12.26 -3.29
C GLY A 44 -11.35 10.79 -3.20
N GLY A 45 -11.87 9.91 -4.06
CA GLY A 45 -11.55 8.47 -4.02
C GLY A 45 -10.04 8.18 -4.11
N TRP A 46 -9.33 8.92 -4.96
CA TRP A 46 -7.87 8.77 -5.11
C TRP A 46 -7.08 9.17 -3.87
N LEU A 47 -7.50 10.24 -3.18
CA LEU A 47 -6.88 10.71 -1.94
C LEU A 47 -7.07 9.70 -0.80
N VAL A 48 -8.29 9.13 -0.69
CA VAL A 48 -8.59 8.08 0.30
C VAL A 48 -7.74 6.84 0.04
N LEU A 49 -7.68 6.38 -1.21
CA LEU A 49 -6.84 5.24 -1.58
C LEU A 49 -5.36 5.49 -1.25
N GLY A 50 -4.85 6.68 -1.59
CA GLY A 50 -3.48 7.08 -1.26
C GLY A 50 -3.20 7.05 0.24
N SER A 51 -4.11 7.58 1.06
CA SER A 51 -3.98 7.58 2.53
C SER A 51 -3.96 6.18 3.12
N VAL A 52 -4.87 5.30 2.66
CA VAL A 52 -4.93 3.91 3.11
C VAL A 52 -3.65 3.16 2.74
N MET A 53 -3.16 3.33 1.50
CA MET A 53 -1.90 2.71 1.06
C MET A 53 -0.71 3.20 1.90
N LEU A 54 -0.62 4.51 2.16
CA LEU A 54 0.43 5.09 2.98
C LEU A 54 0.39 4.58 4.42
N ALA A 55 -0.79 4.46 5.01
CA ALA A 55 -0.98 3.92 6.35
C ALA A 55 -0.55 2.45 6.45
N VAL A 56 -0.94 1.63 5.47
CA VAL A 56 -0.54 0.22 5.39
C VAL A 56 0.98 0.09 5.25
N LEU A 57 1.59 0.90 4.38
CA LEU A 57 3.05 0.91 4.22
C LEU A 57 3.77 1.37 5.50
N GLY A 58 3.30 2.44 6.14
CA GLY A 58 3.85 2.92 7.41
C GLY A 58 3.75 1.87 8.52
N MET A 59 2.62 1.16 8.60
CA MET A 59 2.42 0.05 9.53
C MET A 59 3.36 -1.12 9.22
N ALA A 60 3.45 -1.53 7.96
CA ALA A 60 4.36 -2.59 7.54
C ALA A 60 5.81 -2.23 7.90
N LEU A 61 6.24 -1.00 7.58
CA LEU A 61 7.57 -0.50 7.94
C LEU A 61 7.78 -0.51 9.45
N SER A 62 6.82 -0.01 10.23
CA SER A 62 6.87 -0.01 11.70
C SER A 62 7.08 -1.41 12.29
N LEU A 63 6.54 -2.44 11.64
CA LEU A 63 6.69 -3.83 12.08
C LEU A 63 8.00 -4.46 11.58
N THR A 64 8.52 -4.01 10.44
CA THR A 64 9.77 -4.54 9.86
C THR A 64 11.02 -3.98 10.53
N VAL A 65 10.99 -2.75 11.04
CA VAL A 65 12.12 -2.15 11.76
C VAL A 65 12.26 -2.84 13.11
N LYS A 66 13.17 -3.82 13.19
CA LYS A 66 13.52 -4.47 14.46
C LYS A 66 14.48 -3.58 15.24
N PRO A 67 14.19 -3.24 16.51
CA PRO A 67 15.16 -2.59 17.38
C PRO A 67 16.21 -3.62 17.84
N ARG A 68 17.16 -3.96 16.97
CA ARG A 68 18.28 -4.87 17.28
C ARG A 68 19.44 -4.08 17.87
N ARG A 69 20.03 -4.58 18.95
CA ARG A 69 21.20 -3.97 19.59
C ARG A 69 22.41 -4.84 19.29
N LEU A 70 23.41 -4.25 18.64
CA LEU A 70 24.71 -4.87 18.38
C LEU A 70 25.75 -4.23 19.29
N PHE A 71 26.62 -5.05 19.87
CA PHE A 71 27.69 -4.65 20.76
C PHE A 71 29.03 -5.04 20.15
N VAL A 72 29.98 -4.11 20.18
CA VAL A 72 31.36 -4.35 19.77
C VAL A 72 32.25 -4.01 20.95
N ARG A 73 33.12 -4.94 21.33
CA ARG A 73 34.13 -4.74 22.38
C ARG A 73 35.51 -5.01 21.81
N VAL A 74 36.35 -3.98 21.89
CA VAL A 74 37.77 -4.03 21.54
C VAL A 74 38.57 -4.22 22.82
N SER A 75 39.53 -5.14 22.85
CA SER A 75 40.39 -5.40 24.00
C SER A 75 41.81 -5.68 23.52
N ALA A 76 42.82 -5.13 24.21
CA ALA A 76 44.20 -5.49 23.94
C ALA A 76 44.42 -6.93 24.40
N GLY A 77 44.93 -7.78 23.52
CA GLY A 77 45.28 -9.16 23.83
C GLY A 77 46.46 -9.22 24.81
N PRO A 78 46.71 -10.38 25.41
CA PRO A 78 47.87 -10.55 26.28
C PRO A 78 49.16 -10.31 25.48
N SER A 79 50.03 -9.42 25.98
CA SER A 79 51.37 -9.22 25.40
C SER A 79 52.20 -10.47 25.66
N LEU A 80 52.54 -11.21 24.60
CA LEU A 80 53.37 -12.41 24.68
C LEU A 80 54.88 -12.11 24.74
N ASP A 81 55.29 -10.84 24.58
CA ASP A 81 56.70 -10.42 24.62
C ASP A 81 57.02 -9.48 25.79
N PRO A 82 58.09 -9.73 26.57
CA PRO A 82 58.63 -8.77 27.55
C PRO A 82 59.37 -7.59 26.89
N VAL A 83 59.59 -7.63 25.58
CA VAL A 83 60.28 -6.60 24.78
C VAL A 83 59.29 -5.95 23.82
N GLY A 84 58.32 -5.21 24.36
CA GLY A 84 57.66 -4.08 23.66
C GLY A 84 56.95 -4.32 22.31
N THR A 85 56.66 -5.54 21.90
CA THR A 85 55.83 -5.77 20.70
C THR A 85 54.36 -5.59 21.06
N SER A 86 53.68 -4.71 20.30
CA SER A 86 52.28 -4.34 20.52
C SER A 86 51.37 -5.57 20.62
N ALA A 87 50.66 -5.70 21.75
CA ALA A 87 49.71 -6.79 21.98
C ALA A 87 48.66 -6.86 20.86
N PRO A 88 48.25 -8.08 20.41
CA PRO A 88 47.26 -8.21 19.35
C PRO A 88 45.90 -7.68 19.83
N THR A 89 45.32 -6.73 19.10
CA THR A 89 43.99 -6.21 19.41
C THR A 89 42.93 -7.27 19.10
N THR A 90 42.21 -7.73 20.13
CA THR A 90 41.08 -8.64 19.99
C THR A 90 39.79 -7.84 19.88
N VAL A 91 38.92 -8.20 18.94
CA VAL A 91 37.60 -7.59 18.79
C VAL A 91 36.54 -8.67 18.92
N SER A 92 35.59 -8.47 19.83
CA SER A 92 34.44 -9.34 20.05
C SER A 92 33.17 -8.61 19.61
N VAL A 93 32.33 -9.30 18.85
CA VAL A 93 31.07 -8.77 18.34
C VAL A 93 29.95 -9.66 18.85
N ALA A 94 28.93 -9.06 19.45
CA ALA A 94 27.76 -9.77 19.97
C ALA A 94 26.48 -9.05 19.56
N GLY A 95 25.42 -9.82 19.32
CA GLY A 95 24.08 -9.30 19.06
C GLY A 95 23.14 -9.66 20.20
N LEU A 96 22.23 -8.75 20.55
CA LEU A 96 21.13 -9.02 21.47
C LEU A 96 19.82 -8.59 20.83
N ASP A 97 18.90 -9.54 20.68
CA ASP A 97 17.50 -9.28 20.29
C ASP A 97 16.62 -9.44 21.54
N ARG A 98 15.48 -8.75 21.58
CA ARG A 98 14.51 -8.85 22.69
C ARG A 98 13.67 -10.14 22.57
N VAL A 99 13.56 -10.69 21.36
CA VAL A 99 12.78 -11.89 21.08
C VAL A 99 13.70 -12.95 20.50
N ASP A 100 14.10 -13.90 21.34
CA ASP A 100 14.72 -15.14 20.89
C ASP A 100 13.71 -15.88 20.00
N GLY A 101 14.04 -16.06 18.71
CA GLY A 101 13.24 -16.92 17.81
C GLY A 101 12.87 -16.37 16.43
N ARG A 102 13.15 -15.10 16.09
CA ARG A 102 12.90 -14.61 14.71
C ARG A 102 14.05 -14.82 13.72
N GLY A 103 15.15 -15.44 14.15
CA GLY A 103 16.31 -15.75 13.31
C GLY A 103 17.04 -14.53 12.73
N GLY A 104 18.19 -14.76 12.10
CA GLY A 104 18.93 -13.74 11.35
C GLY A 104 19.84 -12.81 12.16
N LEU A 105 19.89 -12.93 13.49
CA LEU A 105 20.83 -12.16 14.33
C LEU A 105 22.29 -12.54 14.04
N ALA A 106 22.58 -13.83 13.87
CA ALA A 106 23.92 -14.32 13.52
C ALA A 106 24.42 -13.71 12.20
N GLY A 107 23.56 -13.61 11.19
CA GLY A 107 23.90 -12.99 9.91
C GLY A 107 24.17 -11.48 10.03
N GLU A 108 23.50 -10.77 10.93
CA GLU A 108 23.79 -9.35 11.20
C GLU A 108 25.10 -9.16 11.97
N VAL A 109 25.40 -10.04 12.93
CA VAL A 109 26.69 -10.05 13.65
C VAL A 109 27.84 -10.34 12.68
N GLU A 110 27.66 -11.29 11.77
CA GLU A 110 28.62 -11.60 10.71
C GLU A 110 28.77 -10.46 9.70
N ALA A 111 27.67 -9.83 9.29
CA ALA A 111 27.69 -8.65 8.43
C ALA A 111 28.43 -7.47 9.09
N LEU A 112 28.23 -7.26 10.40
CA LEU A 112 28.94 -6.26 11.16
C LEU A 112 30.43 -6.58 11.28
N ALA A 113 30.79 -7.83 11.60
CA ALA A 113 32.19 -8.27 11.65
C ALA A 113 32.90 -8.07 10.31
N THR A 114 32.22 -8.40 9.22
CA THR A 114 32.69 -8.19 7.84
C THR A 114 32.87 -6.69 7.53
N ALA A 115 31.90 -5.85 7.90
CA ALA A 115 32.00 -4.40 7.74
C ALA A 115 33.15 -3.79 8.55
N CYS A 116 33.50 -4.38 9.69
CA CYS A 116 34.64 -4.01 10.51
C CYS A 116 35.98 -4.62 10.03
N GLY A 117 35.98 -5.43 8.97
CA GLY A 117 37.18 -6.08 8.46
C GLY A 117 37.76 -7.16 9.38
N ILE A 118 36.93 -7.74 10.25
CA ILE A 118 37.34 -8.74 11.23
C ILE A 118 37.09 -10.13 10.64
N ALA A 119 38.11 -10.99 10.62
CA ALA A 119 37.92 -12.41 10.33
C ALA A 119 37.16 -13.05 11.50
N ALA A 120 35.85 -13.24 11.32
CA ALA A 120 34.97 -13.75 12.36
C ALA A 120 35.35 -15.20 12.71
N THR A 121 35.80 -15.43 13.95
CA THR A 121 35.82 -16.76 14.54
C THR A 121 34.56 -16.88 15.38
N LEU A 122 33.60 -17.68 14.92
CA LEU A 122 32.36 -17.92 15.66
C LEU A 122 32.66 -18.91 16.79
N SER A 123 32.53 -18.46 18.03
CA SER A 123 32.42 -19.39 19.16
C SER A 123 30.98 -19.89 19.20
N PRO A 124 30.73 -21.22 19.20
CA PRO A 124 29.40 -21.75 19.45
C PRO A 124 28.91 -21.25 20.81
N THR A 125 27.66 -20.80 20.91
CA THR A 125 26.99 -20.66 22.20
C THR A 125 26.76 -22.09 22.71
N GLU A 126 27.61 -22.56 23.62
CA GLU A 126 27.39 -23.80 24.37
C GLU A 126 26.19 -23.58 25.31
N ASP A 127 24.96 -23.82 24.82
CA ASP A 127 23.76 -23.89 25.66
C ASP A 127 22.73 -24.84 25.01
N GLU A 128 23.06 -26.14 24.92
CA GLU A 128 22.07 -27.23 24.80
C GLU A 128 22.59 -28.57 25.38
N GLU A 129 23.18 -28.59 26.60
CA GLU A 129 23.32 -29.88 27.32
C GLU A 129 23.45 -29.80 28.86
N GLU A 130 22.69 -28.94 29.57
CA GLU A 130 22.33 -29.25 30.97
C GLU A 130 21.12 -28.41 31.45
N ARG A 131 19.91 -28.98 31.36
CA ARG A 131 18.88 -29.08 32.43
C ARG A 131 17.44 -29.12 31.93
#